data_AF-A0A7Y7TQX0-F1
#
_entry.id   AF-A0A7Y7TQX0-F1
#
_cell.length_a   1.000
_cell.length_b   1.000
_cell.length_c   1.000
_cell.angle_alpha   90.00
_cell.angle_beta   90.00
_cell.angle_gamma   90.00
#
_symmetry.space_group_name_H-M   'P 1'
#
loop_
_entity.id
_entity.type
_entity.pdbx_description
1 polymer ?
#
loop_
_entity_poly.entity_id
_entity_poly.type
_entity_poly.pdbx_seq_one_letter_code
_entity_poly.pdbx_strand_id
1 'polypeptide(L)'
;MKNLLTLLFITFSINVFSQTKVVCTEVKKDTVLTKTCVYKNTKIVETCDLVGKDAEPTGCSSAFFMKKGRKYVTVDNCEIFNEKQDSLLILINNQIKEVYKDKSTTKGGKICFANHPPLKPYGMKNLEISFSEDKVIFKAYFDLSESCKAMNTVEVVISMNDIEKYLK
;
A
#
# COMPACT_ATOMS: atom_id res chain seq x y z
N MET A 1 -19.92 8.25 65.61
CA MET A 1 -20.03 8.98 64.33
C MET A 1 -19.11 8.29 63.32
N LYS A 2 -19.68 7.51 62.39
CA LYS A 2 -18.92 6.82 61.32
C LYS A 2 -19.34 7.45 59.99
N ASN A 3 -18.43 8.21 59.37
CA ASN A 3 -18.64 8.75 58.03
C ASN A 3 -18.24 7.70 57.00
N LEU A 4 -19.24 7.24 56.25
CA LEU A 4 -19.10 6.32 55.13
C LEU A 4 -18.81 7.15 53.87
N LEU A 5 -17.57 7.13 53.41
CA LEU A 5 -17.14 7.81 52.18
C LEU A 5 -17.30 6.84 51.01
N THR A 6 -18.39 6.98 50.24
CA THR A 6 -18.64 6.17 49.04
C THR A 6 -17.86 6.77 47.87
N LEU A 7 -16.79 6.10 47.43
CA LEU A 7 -16.06 6.43 46.21
C LEU A 7 -16.87 5.97 44.99
N LEU A 8 -17.36 6.93 44.19
CA LEU A 8 -18.04 6.68 42.92
C LEU A 8 -16.97 6.47 41.83
N PHE A 9 -16.70 5.22 41.45
CA PHE A 9 -15.88 4.90 40.29
C PHE A 9 -16.68 5.16 39.01
N ILE A 10 -16.46 6.31 38.38
CA ILE A 10 -16.98 6.60 37.04
C ILE A 10 -16.09 5.87 36.04
N THR A 11 -16.52 4.70 35.58
CA THR A 11 -15.89 4.01 34.46
C THR A 11 -16.23 4.76 33.17
N PHE A 12 -15.29 5.58 32.68
CA PHE A 12 -15.36 6.16 31.35
C PHE A 12 -15.09 5.06 30.32
N SER A 13 -16.15 4.51 29.73
CA SER A 13 -16.04 3.66 28.55
C SER A 13 -15.58 4.53 27.38
N ILE A 14 -14.28 4.50 27.09
CA ILE A 14 -13.74 5.14 25.89
C ILE A 14 -14.22 4.29 24.72
N ASN A 15 -15.23 4.77 24.00
CA ASN A 15 -15.59 4.22 22.70
C ASN A 15 -14.39 4.43 21.77
N VAL A 16 -13.54 3.41 21.64
CA VAL A 16 -12.52 3.36 20.61
C VAL A 16 -13.27 3.30 19.29
N PHE A 17 -13.39 4.44 18.62
CA PHE A 17 -13.93 4.50 17.27
C PHE A 17 -12.96 3.71 16.38
N SER A 18 -13.27 2.43 16.15
CA SER A 18 -12.48 1.58 15.26
C SER A 18 -12.63 2.16 13.86
N GLN A 19 -11.57 2.75 13.33
CA GLN A 19 -11.54 3.21 11.96
C GLN A 19 -11.60 1.98 11.04
N THR A 20 -12.78 1.71 10.47
CA THR A 20 -13.03 0.54 9.63
C THR A 20 -12.68 0.77 8.16
N LYS A 21 -12.40 2.01 7.75
CA LYS A 21 -12.11 2.39 6.36
C LYS A 21 -10.84 3.20 6.24
N VAL A 22 -10.12 3.02 5.14
CA VAL A 22 -9.03 3.92 4.77
C VAL A 22 -9.65 5.28 4.48
N VAL A 23 -9.04 6.32 5.03
CA VAL A 23 -9.40 7.71 4.71
C VAL A 23 -8.27 8.27 3.87
N CYS A 24 -8.55 8.59 2.61
CA CYS A 24 -7.61 9.22 1.69
C CYS A 24 -8.01 10.66 1.43
N THR A 25 -7.03 11.56 1.45
CA THR A 25 -7.18 12.97 1.07
C THR A 25 -6.15 13.31 0.01
N GLU A 26 -6.58 13.98 -1.04
CA GLU A 26 -5.73 14.44 -2.13
C GLU A 26 -5.59 15.95 -2.09
N VAL A 27 -4.35 16.42 -2.24
CA VAL A 27 -4.02 17.83 -2.35
C VAL A 27 -3.20 18.02 -3.60
N LYS A 28 -3.70 18.86 -4.50
CA LYS A 28 -3.01 19.27 -5.71
C LYS A 28 -2.45 20.67 -5.52
N LYS A 29 -1.14 20.84 -5.67
CA LYS A 29 -0.49 22.14 -5.60
C LYS A 29 0.51 22.24 -6.74
N ASP A 30 0.29 23.24 -7.60
CA ASP A 30 1.08 23.47 -8.81
C ASP A 30 1.15 22.20 -9.68
N THR A 31 2.35 21.63 -9.85
CA THR A 31 2.63 20.43 -10.63
C THR A 31 2.84 19.19 -9.75
N VAL A 32 2.33 19.19 -8.51
CA VAL A 32 2.48 18.08 -7.56
C VAL A 32 1.11 17.64 -7.05
N LEU A 33 0.86 16.33 -7.11
CA LEU A 33 -0.26 15.67 -6.44
C LEU A 33 0.27 14.96 -5.19
N THR A 34 -0.34 15.23 -4.04
CA THR A 34 -0.08 14.48 -2.81
C THR A 34 -1.35 13.76 -2.36
N LYS A 35 -1.30 12.44 -2.31
CA LYS A 35 -2.36 11.59 -1.76
C LYS A 35 -1.91 11.06 -0.41
N THR A 36 -2.65 11.40 0.64
CA THR A 36 -2.42 10.89 1.99
C THR A 36 -3.53 9.93 2.36
N CYS A 37 -3.19 8.67 2.63
CA CYS A 37 -4.13 7.65 3.08
C CYS A 37 -3.80 7.22 4.50
N VAL A 38 -4.80 7.17 5.37
CA VAL A 38 -4.67 6.76 6.77
C VAL A 38 -5.62 5.61 7.06
N TYR A 39 -5.10 4.56 7.69
CA TYR A 39 -5.87 3.44 8.20
C TYR A 39 -5.28 2.97 9.52
N LYS A 40 -6.05 3.10 10.61
CA LYS A 40 -5.63 2.76 11.98
C LYS A 40 -4.31 3.46 12.35
N ASN A 41 -3.23 2.68 12.48
CA ASN A 41 -1.91 3.16 12.86
C ASN A 41 -1.02 3.47 11.66
N THR A 42 -1.47 3.18 10.44
CA THR A 42 -0.69 3.32 9.22
C THR A 42 -1.10 4.58 8.48
N LYS A 43 -0.10 5.33 8.01
CA LYS A 43 -0.27 6.43 7.07
C LYS A 43 0.69 6.24 5.89
N ILE A 44 0.16 6.36 4.69
CA ILE A 44 0.94 6.37 3.45
C ILE A 44 0.75 7.74 2.81
N VAL A 45 1.85 8.35 2.39
CA VAL A 45 1.85 9.60 1.63
C VAL A 45 2.48 9.29 0.28
N GLU A 46 1.67 9.36 -0.77
CA GLU A 46 2.12 9.26 -2.15
C GLU A 46 2.25 10.67 -2.73
N THR A 47 3.36 10.93 -3.39
CA THR A 47 3.66 12.19 -4.05
C THR A 47 4.03 11.92 -5.49
N CYS A 48 3.29 12.51 -6.42
CA CYS A 48 3.48 12.35 -7.86
C CYS A 48 3.69 13.70 -8.53
N ASP A 49 4.54 13.71 -9.56
CA ASP A 49 4.69 14.84 -10.45
C ASP A 49 3.56 14.89 -11.47
N LEU A 50 3.19 16.09 -11.88
CA LEU A 50 2.15 16.33 -12.88
C LEU A 50 2.75 17.14 -14.02
N VAL A 51 2.57 16.67 -15.26
CA VAL A 51 2.99 17.40 -16.46
C VAL A 51 1.92 18.42 -16.86
N GLY A 52 1.54 19.29 -15.93
CA GLY A 52 0.47 20.28 -16.08
C GLY A 52 -0.63 20.15 -15.04
N LYS A 53 -1.46 21.20 -14.92
CA LYS A 53 -2.49 21.30 -13.87
C LYS A 53 -3.66 20.33 -14.01
N ASP A 54 -3.81 19.65 -15.13
CA ASP A 54 -4.85 18.62 -15.34
C ASP A 54 -4.25 17.32 -15.90
N ALA A 55 -2.93 17.19 -15.84
CA ALA A 55 -2.24 16.01 -16.32
C ALA A 55 -2.41 14.83 -15.36
N GLU A 56 -2.31 13.64 -15.93
CA GLU A 56 -2.20 12.40 -15.18
C GLU A 56 -0.91 12.39 -14.34
N PRO A 57 -0.93 11.78 -13.14
CA PRO A 57 0.27 11.59 -12.32
C PRO A 57 1.37 10.81 -13.05
N THR A 58 2.60 11.32 -12.94
CA THR A 58 3.83 10.69 -13.43
C THR A 58 4.86 10.67 -12.31
N GLY A 59 5.73 9.66 -12.26
CA GLY A 59 6.84 9.64 -11.29
C GLY A 59 6.39 9.69 -9.83
N CYS A 60 5.55 8.75 -9.40
CA CYS A 60 5.10 8.70 -8.01
C CYS A 60 6.16 8.12 -7.07
N SER A 61 6.20 8.62 -5.85
CA SER A 61 6.98 8.06 -4.74
C SER A 61 6.12 7.97 -3.48
N SER A 62 6.39 6.98 -2.63
CA SER A 62 5.59 6.73 -1.42
C SER A 62 6.46 6.80 -0.17
N ALA A 63 5.96 7.50 0.86
CA ALA A 63 6.51 7.50 2.20
C ALA A 63 5.54 6.82 3.18
N PHE A 64 6.08 5.91 3.99
CA PHE A 64 5.31 5.08 4.92
C PHE A 64 5.51 5.56 6.34
N PHE A 65 4.43 5.57 7.12
CA PHE A 65 4.46 6.03 8.49
C PHE A 65 3.64 5.13 9.41
N MET A 66 4.15 4.91 10.61
CA MET A 66 3.44 4.22 11.69
C MET A 66 3.20 5.17 12.86
N LYS A 67 2.01 5.08 13.45
CA LYS A 67 1.61 5.86 14.63
C LYS A 67 2.29 5.29 15.87
N LYS A 68 3.15 6.09 16.49
CA LYS A 68 3.79 5.80 17.79
C LYS A 68 3.33 6.87 18.79
N GLY A 69 2.39 6.50 19.66
CA GLY A 69 1.73 7.43 20.57
C GLY A 69 0.91 8.49 19.81
N ARG A 70 1.26 9.77 19.99
CA ARG A 70 0.58 10.90 19.34
C ARG A 70 1.20 11.34 18.01
N LYS A 71 2.29 10.70 17.57
CA LYS A 71 3.05 11.11 16.37
C LYS A 71 3.12 9.98 15.35
N TYR A 72 3.21 10.36 14.08
CA TYR A 72 3.59 9.45 13.00
C TYR A 72 5.10 9.52 12.82
N VAL A 73 5.75 8.36 12.75
CA VAL A 73 7.17 8.24 12.41
C VAL A 73 7.32 7.55 11.07
N THR A 74 8.28 8.00 10.26
CA THR A 74 8.62 7.33 9.00
C THR A 74 9.16 5.93 9.30
N VAL A 75 8.78 4.97 8.46
CA VAL A 75 9.23 3.57 8.54
C VAL A 75 9.50 3.04 7.13
N ASP A 76 10.23 1.92 7.03
CA ASP A 76 10.30 1.18 5.77
C ASP A 76 8.93 0.58 5.43
N ASN A 77 8.65 0.36 4.14
CA ASN A 77 7.37 -0.18 3.70
C ASN A 77 7.05 -1.57 4.29
N CYS A 78 8.07 -2.41 4.53
CA CYS A 78 7.90 -3.70 5.20
C CYS A 78 7.49 -3.57 6.67
N GLU A 79 7.80 -2.45 7.34
CA GLU A 79 7.51 -2.31 8.77
C GLU A 79 6.03 -2.10 9.08
N ILE A 80 5.20 -1.78 8.08
CA ILE A 80 3.74 -1.64 8.26
C ILE A 80 3.03 -3.00 8.36
N PHE A 81 3.71 -4.10 8.02
CA PHE A 81 3.16 -5.46 8.04
C PHE A 81 3.65 -6.26 9.24
N ASN A 82 2.75 -7.05 9.83
CA ASN A 82 3.02 -7.89 11.00
C ASN A 82 3.78 -9.17 10.64
N GLU A 83 3.91 -10.10 11.59
CA GLU A 83 4.66 -11.36 11.44
C GLU A 83 4.15 -12.27 10.30
N LYS A 84 2.94 -12.02 9.77
CA LYS A 84 2.37 -12.76 8.63
C LYS A 84 2.78 -12.19 7.27
N GLN A 85 3.69 -11.21 7.24
CA GLN A 85 4.18 -10.59 6.00
C GLN A 85 4.65 -11.62 4.96
N ASP A 86 5.36 -12.67 5.37
CA ASP A 86 5.89 -13.67 4.43
C ASP A 86 4.76 -14.45 3.75
N SER A 87 3.68 -14.76 4.49
CA SER A 87 2.48 -15.38 3.92
C SER A 87 1.78 -14.46 2.92
N LEU A 88 1.70 -13.17 3.23
CA LEU A 88 1.18 -12.16 2.28
C LEU A 88 2.04 -12.09 1.02
N LEU A 89 3.37 -12.11 1.18
CA LEU A 89 4.31 -12.01 0.08
C LEU A 89 4.22 -13.22 -0.86
N ILE A 90 3.96 -14.42 -0.32
CA ILE A 90 3.68 -15.62 -1.11
C ILE A 90 2.42 -15.43 -1.96
N LEU A 91 1.34 -14.91 -1.37
CA LEU A 91 0.08 -14.65 -2.10
C LEU A 91 0.30 -13.65 -3.25
N ILE A 92 0.99 -12.55 -2.97
CA ILE A 92 1.31 -11.52 -3.97
C ILE A 92 2.16 -12.11 -5.10
N ASN A 93 3.24 -12.83 -4.77
CA ASN A 93 4.14 -13.40 -5.77
C ASN A 93 3.46 -14.47 -6.63
N ASN A 94 2.53 -15.24 -6.08
CA ASN A 94 1.75 -16.20 -6.86
C ASN A 94 0.89 -15.48 -7.91
N GLN A 95 0.19 -14.41 -7.53
CA GLN A 95 -0.60 -13.62 -8.49
C GLN A 95 0.29 -12.93 -9.54
N ILE A 96 1.42 -12.35 -9.14
CA ILE A 96 2.40 -11.77 -10.08
C ILE A 96 2.87 -12.82 -11.09
N LYS A 97 3.20 -14.03 -10.64
CA LYS A 97 3.67 -15.13 -11.48
C LYS A 97 2.61 -15.57 -12.49
N GLU A 98 1.35 -15.65 -12.08
CA GLU A 98 0.23 -15.99 -12.96
C GLU A 98 0.05 -14.93 -14.05
N VAL A 99 0.03 -13.65 -13.68
CA VAL A 99 -0.08 -12.54 -14.65
C VAL A 99 1.15 -12.48 -15.57
N TYR A 100 2.35 -12.69 -15.04
CA TYR A 100 3.57 -12.75 -15.86
C TYR A 100 3.49 -13.85 -16.91
N LYS A 101 3.04 -15.05 -16.52
CA LYS A 101 2.86 -16.18 -17.44
C LYS A 101 1.86 -15.84 -18.53
N ASP A 102 0.73 -15.25 -18.17
CA ASP A 102 -0.27 -14.81 -19.15
C ASP A 102 0.33 -13.78 -20.12
N LYS A 103 0.87 -12.68 -19.58
CA LYS A 103 1.46 -11.59 -20.37
C LYS A 103 2.55 -12.09 -21.32
N SER A 104 3.50 -12.89 -20.83
CA SER A 104 4.65 -13.39 -21.62
C SER A 104 4.28 -14.37 -22.74
N THR A 105 3.09 -14.98 -22.71
CA THR A 105 2.66 -15.94 -23.73
C THR A 105 1.86 -15.31 -24.88
N THR A 106 1.37 -14.08 -24.72
CA THR A 106 0.72 -13.31 -25.79
C THR A 106 1.69 -13.01 -26.94
N LYS A 107 1.17 -12.71 -28.14
CA LYS A 107 2.02 -12.37 -29.31
C LYS A 107 2.97 -11.20 -29.02
N GLY A 108 2.46 -10.13 -28.41
CA GLY A 108 3.27 -8.98 -27.99
C GLY A 108 4.19 -9.32 -26.82
N GLY A 109 3.70 -10.12 -25.87
CA GLY A 109 4.48 -10.57 -24.72
C GLY A 109 5.73 -11.33 -25.10
N LYS A 110 5.62 -12.28 -26.03
CA LYS A 110 6.79 -13.04 -26.49
C LYS A 110 7.91 -12.14 -27.00
N ILE A 111 7.58 -11.01 -27.62
CA ILE A 111 8.56 -10.01 -28.07
C ILE A 111 9.14 -9.26 -26.86
N CYS A 112 8.28 -8.79 -25.96
CA CYS A 112 8.68 -8.01 -24.80
C CYS A 112 9.50 -8.77 -23.76
N PHE A 113 9.25 -10.08 -23.61
CA PHE A 113 9.90 -10.92 -22.62
C PHE A 113 10.99 -11.83 -23.22
N ALA A 114 11.31 -11.73 -24.52
CA ALA A 114 12.22 -12.65 -25.23
C ALA A 114 13.59 -12.82 -24.55
N ASN A 115 14.15 -11.72 -24.05
CA ASN A 115 15.45 -11.67 -23.36
C ASN A 115 15.32 -11.30 -21.88
N HIS A 116 14.09 -11.29 -21.35
CA HIS A 116 13.87 -10.96 -19.95
C HIS A 116 14.35 -12.13 -19.08
N PRO A 117 15.10 -11.87 -18.00
CA PRO A 117 15.55 -12.93 -17.09
C PRO A 117 14.36 -13.71 -16.51
N PRO A 118 14.59 -14.93 -15.99
CA PRO A 118 13.54 -15.63 -15.25
C PRO A 118 12.99 -14.76 -14.12
N LEU A 119 11.66 -14.71 -14.01
CA LEU A 119 10.97 -13.95 -12.97
C LEU A 119 11.44 -14.42 -11.59
N LYS A 120 12.03 -13.49 -10.83
CA LYS A 120 12.40 -13.70 -9.44
C LYS A 120 11.24 -13.27 -8.53
N PRO A 121 11.06 -13.91 -7.36
CA PRO A 121 10.11 -13.42 -6.37
C PRO A 121 10.47 -11.99 -5.93
N TYR A 122 9.46 -11.14 -5.84
CA TYR A 122 9.57 -9.80 -5.28
C TYR A 122 9.63 -9.88 -3.76
N GLY A 123 10.55 -9.13 -3.15
CA GLY A 123 10.50 -8.77 -1.75
C GLY A 123 9.53 -7.61 -1.51
N MET A 124 9.12 -7.39 -0.26
CA MET A 124 8.21 -6.28 0.05
C MET A 124 8.80 -4.92 -0.36
N LYS A 125 10.12 -4.74 -0.21
CA LYS A 125 10.85 -3.53 -0.64
C LYS A 125 10.89 -3.33 -2.16
N ASN A 126 10.57 -4.36 -2.94
CA ASN A 126 10.52 -4.30 -4.41
C ASN A 126 9.12 -3.96 -4.94
N LEU A 127 8.13 -3.81 -4.06
CA LEU A 127 6.75 -3.50 -4.42
C LEU A 127 6.45 -2.04 -4.11
N GLU A 128 5.83 -1.35 -5.05
CA GLU A 128 5.15 -0.10 -4.79
C GLU A 128 3.81 -0.42 -4.12
N ILE A 129 3.50 0.25 -3.01
CA ILE A 129 2.33 -0.06 -2.18
C ILE A 129 1.52 1.22 -2.04
N SER A 130 0.26 1.16 -2.48
CA SER A 130 -0.68 2.27 -2.33
C SER A 130 -1.96 1.79 -1.67
N PHE A 131 -2.58 2.70 -0.90
CA PHE A 131 -3.90 2.47 -0.33
C PHE A 131 -4.91 3.26 -1.16
N SER A 132 -6.08 2.67 -1.38
CA SER A 132 -7.17 3.32 -2.09
C SER A 132 -8.50 2.85 -1.52
N GLU A 133 -9.31 3.76 -0.97
CA GLU A 133 -10.67 3.47 -0.49
C GLU A 133 -10.78 2.23 0.43
N ASP A 134 -11.08 1.07 -0.13
CA ASP A 134 -11.28 -0.21 0.54
C ASP A 134 -10.31 -1.30 0.06
N LYS A 135 -9.17 -0.93 -0.54
CA LYS A 135 -8.14 -1.88 -1.00
C LYS A 135 -6.70 -1.37 -0.84
N VAL A 136 -5.78 -2.31 -0.85
CA VAL A 136 -4.33 -2.10 -0.96
C VAL A 136 -3.88 -2.65 -2.29
N ILE A 137 -3.09 -1.85 -3.01
CA ILE A 137 -2.56 -2.19 -4.32
C ILE A 137 -1.05 -2.39 -4.16
N PHE A 138 -0.57 -3.56 -4.59
CA PHE A 138 0.84 -3.90 -4.70
C PHE A 138 1.21 -3.90 -6.18
N LYS A 139 2.03 -2.93 -6.60
CA LYS A 139 2.48 -2.81 -7.98
C LYS A 139 3.91 -3.32 -8.09
N ALA A 140 4.12 -4.22 -9.05
CA ALA A 140 5.43 -4.77 -9.39
C ALA A 140 5.82 -4.35 -10.82
N TYR A 141 7.11 -4.09 -11.01
CA TYR A 141 7.70 -3.70 -12.29
C TYR A 141 8.59 -4.83 -12.80
N PHE A 142 8.44 -5.20 -14.08
CA PHE A 142 9.24 -6.23 -14.74
C PHE A 142 10.50 -5.67 -15.41
N ASP A 143 10.81 -4.39 -15.25
CA ASP A 143 12.00 -3.74 -15.81
C ASP A 143 12.20 -3.97 -17.32
N LEU A 144 11.09 -3.97 -18.08
CA LEU A 144 11.09 -4.10 -19.54
C LEU A 144 11.51 -2.80 -20.23
N SER A 145 11.89 -2.90 -21.50
CA SER A 145 12.20 -1.74 -22.35
C SER A 145 10.99 -0.81 -22.51
N GLU A 146 11.24 0.46 -22.85
CA GLU A 146 10.17 1.46 -23.04
C GLU A 146 9.18 1.05 -24.14
N SER A 147 9.63 0.34 -25.17
CA SER A 147 8.76 -0.26 -26.21
C SER A 147 7.73 -1.26 -25.65
N CYS A 148 7.92 -1.73 -24.42
CA CYS A 148 7.11 -2.72 -23.71
C CYS A 148 6.45 -2.15 -22.46
N LYS A 149 6.36 -0.82 -22.34
CA LYS A 149 5.77 -0.10 -21.20
C LYS A 149 4.39 -0.63 -20.78
N ALA A 150 3.52 -0.93 -21.74
CA ALA A 150 2.17 -1.45 -21.48
C ALA A 150 2.17 -2.82 -20.76
N MET A 151 3.27 -3.58 -20.85
CA MET A 151 3.42 -4.88 -20.21
C MET A 151 4.28 -4.82 -18.95
N ASN A 152 4.93 -3.69 -18.67
CA ASN A 152 5.98 -3.56 -17.67
C ASN A 152 5.47 -3.67 -16.22
N THR A 153 4.17 -3.52 -15.98
CA THR A 153 3.62 -3.53 -14.63
C THR A 153 2.57 -4.61 -14.44
N VAL A 154 2.45 -5.06 -13.19
CA VAL A 154 1.31 -5.81 -12.69
C VAL A 154 0.87 -5.22 -11.36
N GLU A 155 -0.44 -5.19 -11.14
CA GLU A 155 -1.04 -4.76 -9.89
C GLU A 155 -1.75 -5.96 -9.24
N VAL A 156 -1.39 -6.23 -7.99
CA VAL A 156 -2.08 -7.16 -7.11
C VAL A 156 -2.94 -6.36 -6.15
N VAL A 157 -4.25 -6.54 -6.23
CA VAL A 157 -5.23 -5.77 -5.47
C VAL A 157 -5.81 -6.66 -4.37
N ILE A 158 -5.69 -6.24 -3.12
CA ILE A 158 -6.19 -6.98 -1.96
C ILE A 158 -7.16 -6.07 -1.20
N SER A 159 -8.36 -6.57 -0.89
CA SER A 159 -9.35 -5.80 -0.14
C SER A 159 -8.83 -5.44 1.26
N MET A 160 -9.32 -4.35 1.83
CA MET A 160 -8.97 -3.95 3.20
C MET A 160 -9.37 -5.00 4.23
N ASN A 161 -10.49 -5.68 4.01
CA ASN A 161 -10.92 -6.78 4.88
C ASN A 161 -9.92 -7.95 4.87
N ASP A 162 -9.35 -8.26 3.70
CA ASP A 162 -8.40 -9.37 3.58
C ASP A 162 -6.98 -8.99 4.02
N ILE A 163 -6.57 -7.73 3.79
CA ILE A 163 -5.23 -7.24 4.12
C ILE A 163 -5.08 -6.92 5.61
N GLU A 164 -6.17 -6.60 6.31
CA GLU A 164 -6.16 -6.12 7.70
C GLU A 164 -5.40 -7.08 8.63
N LYS A 165 -5.54 -8.39 8.43
CA LYS A 165 -4.85 -9.42 9.22
C LYS A 165 -3.33 -9.44 9.06
N TYR A 166 -2.78 -8.72 8.08
CA TYR A 166 -1.34 -8.60 7.80
C TYR A 166 -0.77 -7.24 8.23
N LEU A 167 -1.59 -6.26 8.59
CA LEU A 167 -1.14 -4.93 9.01
C LEU A 167 -0.83 -4.90 10.53
N LYS A 168 0.05 -3.97 10.94
CA LYS A 168 0.34 -3.67 12.36
C LYS A 168 -0.59 -2.63 12.97
#